data_AF-A0A7V5CJB6-F1
#
_entry.id   AF-A0A7V5CJB6-F1
#
_cell.length_a   1.000
_cell.length_b   1.000
_cell.length_c   1.000
_cell.angle_alpha   90.00
_cell.angle_beta   90.00
_cell.angle_gamma   90.00
#
_symmetry.space_group_name_H-M   'P 1'
#
loop_
_entity.id
_entity.type
_entity.pdbx_description
1 polymer ?
#
loop_
_entity_poly.entity_id
_entity_poly.type
_entity_poly.pdbx_seq_one_letter_code
_entity_poly.pdbx_strand_id
1 'polypeptide(L)'
;MKRFYLVLVLIISLGFSALALANNQIDKSLQYLYSFQDPASGGLNEENIDEPQALQSAWGAIAFATGDFNPATVKKTDSSPDLLSYALKDICQNTNITDLERGALVVSVSGGNPRNIAGCSLIDKIRSFEDPQTGKIGSNIISTVFGVLALRSAGETVDGKTINYILQEQKADGGWDSGGGTESNMTAQTIQALTLSGVAKDDKSIIAAKNYLKSLQSETGGIKYDSSSWTTSSDAFSDAYAVEAIYALGEDPNDAFWQKDGKTILDDLAGLRNEDGSYSFSSDYGKMNPVWTTSIVLVALNKKPLAFKGENLKNFYQSAISPTPQPSLTFTSSPTPTVMPSFPSTPEALVQPIQSLTPQPQEKEKNSSYKAIPSAVLVKSQTVQAQAQDNSQPDVKGEQNQREAKFNWFWLPLICLSSFSAGVGAKWLELKLLKAK
;
A
#
# COMPACT_ATOMS: atom_id res chain seq x y z
N MET A 1 -8.07 15.95 -85.93
CA MET A 1 -8.42 17.27 -85.36
C MET A 1 -8.57 17.10 -83.85
N LYS A 2 -7.78 17.79 -83.03
CA LYS A 2 -8.17 18.91 -82.15
C LYS A 2 -9.22 18.58 -81.05
N ARG A 3 -8.79 18.81 -79.79
CA ARG A 3 -9.57 19.05 -78.54
C ARG A 3 -10.16 17.78 -77.89
N PHE A 4 -9.72 17.41 -76.68
CA PHE A 4 -9.91 18.04 -75.35
C PHE A 4 -11.33 17.83 -74.79
N TYR A 5 -11.44 16.90 -73.83
CA TYR A 5 -12.22 17.09 -72.60
C TYR A 5 -11.49 16.41 -71.44
N LEU A 6 -11.32 17.15 -70.33
CA LEU A 6 -10.61 16.70 -69.14
C LEU A 6 -11.66 16.28 -68.08
N VAL A 7 -11.86 14.98 -67.88
CA VAL A 7 -12.77 14.47 -66.85
C VAL A 7 -12.02 14.38 -65.53
N LEU A 8 -12.12 15.43 -64.72
CA LEU A 8 -11.57 15.47 -63.37
C LEU A 8 -12.45 14.60 -62.46
N VAL A 9 -12.08 13.34 -62.24
CA VAL A 9 -12.78 12.45 -61.29
C VAL A 9 -12.43 12.89 -59.87
N LEU A 10 -13.28 13.74 -59.30
CA LEU A 10 -13.16 14.22 -57.94
C LEU A 10 -13.55 13.11 -56.95
N ILE A 11 -12.62 12.22 -56.63
CA ILE A 11 -12.80 11.25 -55.54
C ILE A 11 -12.81 12.02 -54.23
N ILE A 12 -14.01 12.36 -53.74
CA ILE A 12 -14.20 12.86 -52.39
C ILE A 12 -13.95 11.70 -51.44
N SER A 13 -12.68 11.54 -51.05
CA SER A 13 -12.32 10.73 -49.90
C SER A 13 -12.95 11.38 -48.67
N LEU A 14 -14.12 10.87 -48.24
CA LEU A 14 -14.67 11.11 -46.92
C LEU A 14 -13.74 10.45 -45.90
N GLY A 15 -12.62 11.11 -45.64
CA GLY A 15 -11.78 10.87 -44.49
C GLY A 15 -12.60 11.19 -43.25
N PHE A 16 -13.31 10.19 -42.74
CA PHE A 16 -13.69 10.16 -41.34
C PHE A 16 -12.39 10.15 -40.53
N SER A 17 -11.88 11.35 -40.27
CA SER A 17 -11.02 11.60 -39.12
C SER A 17 -11.82 11.16 -37.91
N ALA A 18 -11.59 9.92 -37.47
CA ALA A 18 -11.94 9.49 -36.14
C ALA A 18 -11.10 10.34 -35.19
N LEU A 19 -11.63 11.52 -34.83
CA LEU A 19 -11.22 12.15 -33.59
C LEU A 19 -11.45 11.08 -32.52
N ALA A 20 -10.36 10.63 -31.90
CA ALA A 20 -10.47 9.85 -30.70
C ALA A 20 -11.21 10.73 -29.68
N LEU A 21 -12.49 10.44 -29.47
CA LEU A 21 -13.22 10.90 -28.31
C LEU A 21 -12.50 10.27 -27.13
N ALA A 22 -11.58 11.03 -26.54
CA ALA A 22 -10.86 10.65 -25.33
C ALA A 22 -11.92 10.39 -24.27
N ASN A 23 -12.20 9.10 -24.03
CA ASN A 23 -13.28 8.71 -23.15
C ASN A 23 -12.85 9.07 -21.73
N ASN A 24 -13.39 10.16 -21.18
CA ASN A 24 -13.10 10.70 -19.85
C ASN A 24 -13.63 9.80 -18.70
N GLN A 25 -13.60 8.48 -18.91
CA GLN A 25 -13.94 7.48 -17.93
C GLN A 25 -12.76 7.36 -16.95
N ILE A 26 -12.94 7.92 -15.76
CA ILE A 26 -12.08 7.69 -14.59
C ILE A 26 -11.89 6.16 -14.45
N ASP A 27 -10.64 5.70 -14.32
CA ASP A 27 -10.36 4.27 -14.22
C ASP A 27 -11.09 3.64 -13.01
N LYS A 28 -11.63 2.44 -13.18
CA LYS A 28 -12.38 1.71 -12.15
C LYS A 28 -11.63 1.63 -10.81
N SER A 29 -10.32 1.48 -10.83
CA SER A 29 -9.46 1.37 -9.65
C SER A 29 -9.41 2.68 -8.87
N LEU A 30 -9.42 3.84 -9.55
CA LEU A 30 -9.57 5.15 -8.90
C LEU A 30 -10.99 5.35 -8.35
N GLN A 31 -12.02 4.81 -9.02
CA GLN A 31 -13.38 4.79 -8.49
C GLN A 31 -13.51 3.89 -7.25
N TYR A 32 -12.81 2.74 -7.22
CA TYR A 32 -12.70 1.86 -6.06
C TYR A 32 -12.07 2.61 -4.89
N LEU A 33 -10.88 3.21 -5.05
CA LEU A 33 -10.24 4.02 -4.00
C LEU A 33 -11.16 5.14 -3.50
N TYR A 34 -11.84 5.86 -4.40
CA TYR A 34 -12.78 6.93 -4.05
C TYR A 34 -14.00 6.41 -3.26
N SER A 35 -14.43 5.16 -3.45
CA SER A 35 -15.53 4.59 -2.67
C SER A 35 -15.19 4.51 -1.17
N PHE A 36 -13.94 4.13 -0.83
CA PHE A 36 -13.40 4.04 0.53
C PHE A 36 -13.01 5.38 1.17
N GLN A 37 -13.21 6.52 0.50
CA GLN A 37 -13.09 7.80 1.17
C GLN A 37 -14.17 7.96 2.26
N ASP A 38 -13.78 8.41 3.46
CA ASP A 38 -14.72 8.84 4.50
C ASP A 38 -15.24 10.27 4.21
N PRO A 39 -16.57 10.50 4.18
CA PRO A 39 -17.15 11.83 3.97
C PRO A 39 -16.85 12.85 5.08
N ALA A 40 -16.51 12.43 6.30
CA ALA A 40 -16.35 13.31 7.45
C ALA A 40 -14.93 13.92 7.57
N SER A 41 -13.91 13.17 7.19
CA SER A 41 -12.49 13.55 7.31
C SER A 41 -11.75 13.70 5.98
N GLY A 42 -12.27 13.13 4.88
CA GLY A 42 -11.62 13.12 3.57
C GLY A 42 -10.56 12.02 3.39
N GLY A 43 -10.17 11.30 4.44
CA GLY A 43 -9.20 10.19 4.37
C GLY A 43 -9.74 8.94 3.68
N LEU A 44 -8.86 8.00 3.35
CA LEU A 44 -9.25 6.65 2.90
C LEU A 44 -9.25 5.66 4.06
N ASN A 45 -10.31 4.87 4.11
CA ASN A 45 -10.46 3.67 4.92
C ASN A 45 -9.76 2.48 4.23
N GLU A 46 -9.66 1.35 4.94
CA GLU A 46 -9.28 0.05 4.38
C GLU A 46 -10.49 -0.89 4.41
N GLU A 47 -10.51 -1.97 3.61
CA GLU A 47 -11.66 -2.88 3.58
C GLU A 47 -11.89 -3.54 4.95
N ASN A 48 -13.06 -3.29 5.55
CA ASN A 48 -13.45 -3.67 6.92
C ASN A 48 -12.78 -2.87 8.07
N ILE A 49 -12.26 -1.66 7.80
CA ILE A 49 -11.78 -0.73 8.83
C ILE A 49 -12.52 0.61 8.67
N ASP A 50 -13.37 0.95 9.65
CA ASP A 50 -14.22 2.16 9.60
C ASP A 50 -13.45 3.47 9.90
N GLU A 51 -12.26 3.39 10.50
CA GLU A 51 -11.39 4.53 10.76
C GLU A 51 -10.43 4.80 9.58
N PRO A 52 -10.37 6.03 9.04
CA PRO A 52 -9.43 6.39 7.98
C PRO A 52 -7.98 6.32 8.45
N GLN A 53 -7.06 5.97 7.55
CA GLN A 53 -5.65 5.75 7.89
C GLN A 53 -4.70 6.62 7.07
N ALA A 54 -3.68 7.20 7.73
CA ALA A 54 -2.70 8.09 7.11
C ALA A 54 -1.77 7.39 6.09
N LEU A 55 -1.63 6.07 6.17
CA LEU A 55 -0.86 5.29 5.19
C LEU A 55 -1.64 5.09 3.90
N GLN A 56 -2.85 4.50 3.99
CA GLN A 56 -3.81 4.34 2.89
C GLN A 56 -4.12 5.68 2.22
N SER A 57 -4.36 6.74 2.99
CA SER A 57 -4.68 8.07 2.46
C SER A 57 -3.52 8.68 1.69
N ALA A 58 -2.28 8.52 2.17
CA ALA A 58 -1.09 9.00 1.47
C ALA A 58 -0.84 8.25 0.16
N TRP A 59 -0.91 6.90 0.18
CA TRP A 59 -0.78 6.10 -1.05
C TRP A 59 -1.92 6.34 -2.03
N GLY A 60 -3.15 6.51 -1.55
CA GLY A 60 -4.30 6.91 -2.36
C GLY A 60 -4.09 8.28 -3.01
N ALA A 61 -3.59 9.28 -2.28
CA ALA A 61 -3.24 10.58 -2.84
C ALA A 61 -2.18 10.47 -3.95
N ILE A 62 -1.16 9.61 -3.78
CA ILE A 62 -0.17 9.31 -4.83
C ILE A 62 -0.84 8.61 -6.03
N ALA A 63 -1.77 7.68 -5.82
CA ALA A 63 -2.50 7.00 -6.89
C ALA A 63 -3.38 7.97 -7.72
N PHE A 64 -4.12 8.88 -7.08
CA PHE A 64 -4.88 9.92 -7.78
C PHE A 64 -3.95 10.88 -8.55
N ALA A 65 -2.89 11.37 -7.90
CA ALA A 65 -1.94 12.31 -8.49
C ALA A 65 -1.18 11.73 -9.71
N THR A 66 -0.78 10.46 -9.63
CA THR A 66 -0.14 9.76 -10.76
C THR A 66 -1.12 9.49 -11.89
N GLY A 67 -2.43 9.34 -11.60
CA GLY A 67 -3.53 9.32 -12.57
C GLY A 67 -3.90 10.69 -13.15
N ASP A 68 -3.02 11.69 -13.00
CA ASP A 68 -3.20 13.10 -13.33
C ASP A 68 -4.36 13.81 -12.61
N PHE A 69 -4.85 13.32 -11.45
CA PHE A 69 -5.92 13.96 -10.67
C PHE A 69 -5.41 14.60 -9.38
N ASN A 70 -5.77 15.85 -9.12
CA ASN A 70 -5.35 16.59 -7.92
C ASN A 70 -6.04 16.01 -6.66
N PRO A 71 -5.30 15.45 -5.67
CA PRO A 71 -5.90 14.87 -4.46
C PRO A 71 -6.70 15.89 -3.62
N ALA A 72 -6.39 17.19 -3.73
CA ALA A 72 -7.16 18.27 -3.11
C ALA A 72 -8.59 18.45 -3.68
N THR A 73 -8.92 17.69 -4.72
CA THR A 73 -10.24 17.69 -5.38
C THR A 73 -10.99 16.36 -5.23
N VAL A 74 -10.36 15.38 -4.58
CA VAL A 74 -10.97 14.10 -4.22
C VAL A 74 -11.69 14.30 -2.89
N LYS A 75 -12.99 14.62 -2.97
CA LYS A 75 -13.89 14.87 -1.83
C LYS A 75 -15.31 14.44 -2.17
N LYS A 76 -16.07 13.90 -1.20
CA LYS A 76 -17.43 13.38 -1.42
C LYS A 76 -18.44 14.44 -1.84
N THR A 77 -18.33 15.65 -1.29
CA THR A 77 -19.18 16.82 -1.59
C THR A 77 -18.33 18.08 -1.61
N ASP A 78 -18.86 19.20 -2.12
CA ASP A 78 -18.09 20.44 -2.14
C ASP A 78 -17.73 20.98 -0.74
N SER A 79 -18.52 20.66 0.28
CA SER A 79 -18.29 20.98 1.69
C SER A 79 -17.63 19.86 2.51
N SER A 80 -17.32 18.70 1.92
CA SER A 80 -16.50 17.66 2.57
C SER A 80 -15.03 18.06 2.56
N PRO A 81 -14.23 17.66 3.57
CA PRO A 81 -12.78 17.69 3.47
C PRO A 81 -12.28 16.81 2.32
N ASP A 82 -11.10 17.14 1.81
CA ASP A 82 -10.44 16.45 0.71
C ASP A 82 -9.32 15.50 1.18
N LEU A 83 -8.91 14.61 0.26
CA LEU A 83 -7.90 13.60 0.53
C LEU A 83 -6.50 14.18 0.80
N LEU A 84 -6.13 15.31 0.20
CA LEU A 84 -4.81 15.92 0.44
C LEU A 84 -4.73 16.52 1.85
N SER A 85 -5.79 17.22 2.27
CA SER A 85 -5.94 17.78 3.61
C SER A 85 -5.88 16.70 4.69
N TYR A 86 -6.44 15.51 4.45
CA TYR A 86 -6.27 14.38 5.35
C TYR A 86 -4.86 13.78 5.28
N ALA A 87 -4.34 13.48 4.08
CA ALA A 87 -3.05 12.81 3.91
C ALA A 87 -1.85 13.62 4.43
N LEU A 88 -1.99 14.95 4.53
CA LEU A 88 -1.01 15.87 5.11
C LEU A 88 -1.41 16.41 6.49
N LYS A 89 -2.47 15.87 7.11
CA LYS A 89 -2.89 16.25 8.46
C LYS A 89 -1.73 16.07 9.45
N ASP A 90 -1.46 17.11 10.23
CA ASP A 90 -0.43 17.17 11.27
C ASP A 90 1.01 16.82 10.82
N ILE A 91 1.28 16.74 9.50
CA ILE A 91 2.55 16.28 8.92
C ILE A 91 3.78 17.05 9.43
N CYS A 92 3.60 18.34 9.74
CA CYS A 92 4.65 19.20 10.28
C CYS A 92 4.93 19.00 11.76
N GLN A 93 4.06 18.32 12.50
CA GLN A 93 4.30 17.89 13.89
C GLN A 93 4.94 16.50 13.96
N ASN A 94 4.90 15.72 12.88
CA ASN A 94 5.50 14.39 12.84
C ASN A 94 7.02 14.44 13.07
N THR A 95 7.48 13.45 13.83
CA THR A 95 8.88 13.20 14.22
C THR A 95 9.42 11.86 13.69
N ASN A 96 8.55 10.97 13.21
CA ASN A 96 8.96 9.79 12.46
C ASN A 96 9.38 10.21 11.04
N ILE A 97 10.58 9.82 10.64
CA ILE A 97 11.17 10.23 9.37
C ILE A 97 10.41 9.65 8.16
N THR A 98 9.95 8.40 8.22
CA THR A 98 9.25 7.75 7.08
C THR A 98 7.85 8.32 6.84
N ASP A 99 7.26 8.99 7.83
CA ASP A 99 6.05 9.77 7.64
C ASP A 99 6.35 11.12 6.98
N LEU A 100 7.45 11.79 7.35
CA LEU A 100 7.90 13.04 6.73
C LEU A 100 8.29 12.84 5.26
N GLU A 101 8.99 11.74 4.96
CA GLU A 101 9.39 11.33 3.60
C GLU A 101 8.16 11.05 2.73
N ARG A 102 7.22 10.24 3.24
CA ARG A 102 5.94 9.97 2.55
C ARG A 102 5.11 11.25 2.36
N GLY A 103 5.09 12.14 3.34
CA GLY A 103 4.45 13.46 3.24
C GLY A 103 5.08 14.35 2.16
N ALA A 104 6.41 14.36 2.07
CA ALA A 104 7.12 15.11 1.02
C ALA A 104 6.80 14.57 -0.39
N LEU A 105 6.73 13.24 -0.56
CA LEU A 105 6.26 12.61 -1.80
C LEU A 105 4.82 13.03 -2.13
N VAL A 106 3.87 12.92 -1.19
CA VAL A 106 2.46 13.33 -1.36
C VAL A 106 2.33 14.79 -1.80
N VAL A 107 3.13 15.70 -1.23
CA VAL A 107 3.15 17.11 -1.62
C VAL A 107 3.67 17.29 -3.04
N SER A 108 4.79 16.67 -3.39
CA SER A 108 5.41 16.78 -4.71
C SER A 108 4.52 16.22 -5.82
N VAL A 109 3.95 15.01 -5.64
CA VAL A 109 3.03 14.43 -6.63
C VAL A 109 1.75 15.26 -6.77
N SER A 110 1.31 15.95 -5.72
CA SER A 110 0.15 16.86 -5.77
C SER A 110 0.48 18.24 -6.39
N GLY A 111 1.71 18.44 -6.87
CA GLY A 111 2.17 19.71 -7.46
C GLY A 111 2.48 20.82 -6.45
N GLY A 112 2.53 20.49 -5.15
CA GLY A 112 2.90 21.41 -4.08
C GLY A 112 4.41 21.60 -3.93
N ASN A 113 4.82 22.28 -2.86
CA ASN A 113 6.23 22.50 -2.52
C ASN A 113 6.52 22.00 -1.09
N PRO A 114 7.22 20.86 -0.91
CA PRO A 114 7.48 20.29 0.42
C PRO A 114 8.45 21.10 1.27
N ARG A 115 9.03 22.19 0.73
CA ARG A 115 9.84 23.18 1.48
C ARG A 115 9.00 24.22 2.21
N ASN A 116 7.72 24.37 1.86
CA ASN A 116 6.83 25.37 2.45
C ASN A 116 5.36 24.92 2.45
N ILE A 117 5.04 24.05 3.41
CA ILE A 117 3.68 23.71 3.81
C ILE A 117 3.30 24.66 4.93
N ALA A 118 2.65 25.77 4.61
CA ALA A 118 2.21 26.80 5.58
C ALA A 118 3.31 27.27 6.57
N GLY A 119 4.53 27.49 6.08
CA GLY A 119 5.69 27.91 6.88
C GLY A 119 6.57 26.78 7.43
N CYS A 120 6.22 25.52 7.17
CA CYS A 120 6.99 24.34 7.54
C CYS A 120 7.68 23.71 6.33
N SER A 121 8.91 23.24 6.51
CA SER A 121 9.69 22.52 5.49
C SER A 121 9.87 21.06 5.91
N LEU A 122 9.32 20.14 5.13
CA LEU A 122 9.60 18.71 5.29
C LEU A 122 11.02 18.37 4.82
N ILE A 123 11.54 19.12 3.85
CA ILE A 123 12.89 18.94 3.32
C ILE A 123 13.96 19.25 4.38
N ASP A 124 13.83 20.36 5.09
CA ASP A 124 14.78 20.70 6.17
C ASP A 124 14.64 19.75 7.37
N LYS A 125 13.42 19.26 7.64
CA LYS A 125 13.20 18.18 8.62
C LYS A 125 13.90 16.89 8.21
N ILE A 126 13.75 16.41 6.97
CA ILE A 126 14.41 15.18 6.47
C ILE A 126 15.93 15.35 6.53
N ARG A 127 16.47 16.49 6.07
CA ARG A 127 17.91 16.80 6.19
C ARG A 127 18.41 16.87 7.62
N SER A 128 17.58 17.19 8.61
CA SER A 128 17.97 17.16 10.03
C SER A 128 18.25 15.75 10.58
N PHE A 129 17.88 14.69 9.84
CA PHE A 129 18.25 13.31 10.12
C PHE A 129 19.43 12.80 9.26
N GLU A 130 20.02 13.63 8.40
CA GLU A 130 21.18 13.29 7.57
C GLU A 130 22.46 13.32 8.43
N ASP A 131 23.11 12.17 8.63
CA ASP A 131 24.41 12.10 9.31
C ASP A 131 25.50 12.71 8.40
N PRO A 132 26.11 13.85 8.76
CA PRO A 132 27.08 14.54 7.90
C PRO A 132 28.40 13.78 7.74
N GLN A 133 28.64 12.71 8.50
CA GLN A 133 29.80 11.83 8.32
C GLN A 133 29.51 10.71 7.33
N THR A 134 28.45 9.92 7.56
CA THR A 134 28.12 8.73 6.74
C THR A 134 27.22 9.01 5.55
N GLY A 135 26.45 10.11 5.55
CA GLY A 135 25.40 10.40 4.58
C GLY A 135 24.10 9.62 4.78
N LYS A 136 24.01 8.75 5.79
CA LYS A 136 22.79 8.01 6.12
C LYS A 136 21.69 8.99 6.56
N ILE A 137 20.47 8.82 6.05
CA ILE A 137 19.31 9.63 6.45
C ILE A 137 18.43 8.76 7.37
N GLY A 138 18.26 9.20 8.62
CA GLY A 138 17.51 8.45 9.63
C GLY A 138 18.28 7.27 10.23
N SER A 139 17.58 6.20 10.57
CA SER A 139 18.16 5.07 11.32
C SER A 139 18.74 3.97 10.44
N ASN A 140 18.19 3.75 9.24
CA ASN A 140 18.46 2.57 8.41
C ASN A 140 18.43 2.87 6.89
N ILE A 141 18.62 1.83 6.08
CA ILE A 141 18.56 1.91 4.62
C ILE A 141 17.18 2.32 4.09
N ILE A 142 16.09 1.90 4.75
CA ILE A 142 14.71 2.25 4.35
C ILE A 142 14.51 3.77 4.38
N SER A 143 14.80 4.42 5.52
CA SER A 143 14.73 5.88 5.62
C SER A 143 15.75 6.57 4.73
N THR A 144 16.89 5.93 4.43
CA THR A 144 17.85 6.56 3.50
C THR A 144 17.36 6.54 2.04
N VAL A 145 16.73 5.45 1.61
CA VAL A 145 16.13 5.33 0.27
C VAL A 145 14.91 6.24 0.11
N PHE A 146 13.98 6.25 1.09
CA PHE A 146 12.82 7.13 1.06
C PHE A 146 13.19 8.61 1.26
N GLY A 147 14.19 8.92 2.08
CA GLY A 147 14.80 10.25 2.18
C GLY A 147 15.33 10.75 0.84
N VAL A 148 16.04 9.90 0.10
CA VAL A 148 16.48 10.22 -1.28
C VAL A 148 15.30 10.45 -2.22
N LEU A 149 14.30 9.56 -2.25
CA LEU A 149 13.12 9.74 -3.10
C LEU A 149 12.36 11.04 -2.79
N ALA A 150 12.17 11.35 -1.51
CA ALA A 150 11.55 12.59 -1.03
C ALA A 150 12.34 13.84 -1.47
N LEU A 151 13.67 13.86 -1.27
CA LEU A 151 14.55 14.92 -1.74
C LEU A 151 14.46 15.11 -3.27
N ARG A 152 14.58 14.03 -4.04
CA ARG A 152 14.53 14.10 -5.51
C ARG A 152 13.17 14.58 -6.03
N SER A 153 12.05 14.22 -5.38
CA SER A 153 10.71 14.72 -5.72
C SER A 153 10.59 16.25 -5.57
N ALA A 154 11.32 16.82 -4.61
CA ALA A 154 11.39 18.26 -4.33
C ALA A 154 12.42 19.02 -5.19
N GLY A 155 13.06 18.33 -6.14
CA GLY A 155 14.16 18.86 -6.95
C GLY A 155 15.48 19.04 -6.21
N GLU A 156 15.66 18.47 -5.02
CA GLU A 156 16.90 18.59 -4.24
C GLU A 156 18.06 17.80 -4.83
N THR A 157 19.28 18.30 -4.66
CA THR A 157 20.51 17.51 -4.77
C THR A 157 20.70 16.64 -3.53
N VAL A 158 21.11 15.39 -3.72
CA VAL A 158 21.47 14.44 -2.66
C VAL A 158 22.99 14.45 -2.49
N ASP A 159 23.50 14.27 -1.27
CA ASP A 159 24.95 14.18 -1.04
C ASP A 159 25.50 12.86 -1.62
N GLY A 160 26.69 12.92 -2.26
CA GLY A 160 27.38 11.74 -2.74
C GLY A 160 27.68 10.72 -1.64
N LYS A 161 27.79 11.15 -0.37
CA LYS A 161 27.86 10.27 0.80
C LYS A 161 26.60 9.40 0.95
N THR A 162 25.41 9.98 0.82
CA THR A 162 24.14 9.25 0.90
C THR A 162 24.04 8.19 -0.19
N ILE A 163 24.44 8.54 -1.42
CA ILE A 163 24.51 7.59 -2.54
C ILE A 163 25.54 6.50 -2.27
N ASN A 164 26.73 6.84 -1.79
CA ASN A 164 27.78 5.87 -1.42
C ASN A 164 27.34 4.94 -0.27
N TYR A 165 26.59 5.43 0.71
CA TYR A 165 26.03 4.60 1.78
C TYR A 165 25.01 3.58 1.22
N ILE A 166 24.08 4.02 0.38
CA ILE A 166 23.12 3.13 -0.28
C ILE A 166 23.86 2.07 -1.11
N LEU A 167 24.87 2.45 -1.90
CA LEU A 167 25.67 1.50 -2.68
C LEU A 167 26.47 0.51 -1.81
N GLN A 168 26.95 0.92 -0.64
CA GLN A 168 27.65 0.04 0.32
C GLN A 168 26.72 -0.94 1.04
N GLU A 169 25.42 -0.64 1.13
CA GLU A 169 24.41 -1.54 1.70
C GLU A 169 23.92 -2.60 0.70
N GLN A 170 24.42 -2.64 -0.54
CA GLN A 170 24.04 -3.67 -1.50
C GLN A 170 24.53 -5.07 -1.05
N LYS A 171 23.67 -6.08 -1.17
CA LYS A 171 23.96 -7.46 -0.76
C LYS A 171 24.61 -8.25 -1.91
N ALA A 172 25.23 -9.39 -1.58
CA ALA A 172 26.10 -10.13 -2.51
C ALA A 172 25.39 -10.79 -3.71
N ASP A 173 24.06 -10.84 -3.67
CA ASP A 173 23.15 -11.27 -4.75
C ASP A 173 22.74 -10.11 -5.68
N GLY A 174 23.05 -8.86 -5.32
CA GLY A 174 22.74 -7.66 -6.08
C GLY A 174 21.54 -6.86 -5.57
N GLY A 175 20.80 -7.33 -4.56
CA GLY A 175 19.65 -6.59 -4.01
C GLY A 175 19.97 -5.79 -2.74
N TRP A 176 18.91 -5.29 -2.10
CA TRP A 176 18.92 -4.69 -0.77
C TRP A 176 17.89 -5.37 0.15
N ASP A 177 18.00 -5.14 1.46
CA ASP A 177 17.07 -5.65 2.45
C ASP A 177 16.55 -4.56 3.40
N SER A 178 15.42 -4.87 4.04
CA SER A 178 14.82 -4.12 5.15
C SER A 178 15.20 -4.69 6.54
N GLY A 179 16.26 -5.50 6.62
CA GLY A 179 16.73 -6.23 7.81
C GLY A 179 16.24 -7.69 7.89
N GLY A 180 15.46 -8.17 6.91
CA GLY A 180 14.94 -9.54 6.87
C GLY A 180 15.72 -10.53 5.98
N GLY A 181 16.70 -10.03 5.21
CA GLY A 181 17.23 -10.72 4.02
C GLY A 181 16.73 -10.05 2.74
N THR A 182 17.48 -10.19 1.64
CA THR A 182 17.29 -9.45 0.38
C THR A 182 15.89 -9.64 -0.19
N GLU A 183 15.26 -8.55 -0.64
CA GLU A 183 13.88 -8.54 -1.14
C GLU A 183 13.63 -7.54 -2.29
N SER A 184 12.55 -7.78 -3.04
CA SER A 184 12.16 -7.10 -4.26
C SER A 184 11.86 -5.62 -4.07
N ASN A 185 11.13 -5.29 -3.00
CA ASN A 185 10.52 -3.98 -2.79
C ASN A 185 11.60 -2.94 -2.48
N MET A 186 12.46 -3.21 -1.49
CA MET A 186 13.61 -2.36 -1.19
C MET A 186 14.60 -2.32 -2.36
N THR A 187 14.82 -3.43 -3.08
CA THR A 187 15.71 -3.41 -4.26
C THR A 187 15.17 -2.49 -5.35
N ALA A 188 13.89 -2.57 -5.68
CA ALA A 188 13.25 -1.75 -6.69
C ALA A 188 13.18 -0.27 -6.29
N GLN A 189 12.79 0.03 -5.05
CA GLN A 189 12.79 1.40 -4.50
C GLN A 189 14.22 1.98 -4.46
N THR A 190 15.24 1.16 -4.22
CA THR A 190 16.64 1.58 -4.27
C THR A 190 17.11 1.87 -5.70
N ILE A 191 16.73 1.05 -6.69
CA ILE A 191 16.97 1.35 -8.12
C ILE A 191 16.37 2.71 -8.49
N GLN A 192 15.12 3.00 -8.06
CA GLN A 192 14.50 4.32 -8.27
C GLN A 192 15.36 5.42 -7.64
N ALA A 193 15.68 5.31 -6.34
CA ALA A 193 16.43 6.32 -5.59
C ALA A 193 17.82 6.63 -6.19
N LEU A 194 18.59 5.60 -6.57
CA LEU A 194 19.90 5.74 -7.19
C LEU A 194 19.81 6.36 -8.59
N THR A 195 18.94 5.84 -9.45
CA THR A 195 18.82 6.30 -10.85
C THR A 195 18.31 7.73 -10.93
N LEU A 196 17.30 8.08 -10.13
CA LEU A 196 16.78 9.46 -10.04
C LEU A 196 17.83 10.45 -9.49
N SER A 197 18.81 9.97 -8.72
CA SER A 197 19.95 10.75 -8.22
C SER A 197 21.14 10.83 -9.20
N GLY A 198 21.03 10.23 -10.38
CA GLY A 198 22.04 10.33 -11.43
C GLY A 198 23.07 9.20 -11.45
N VAL A 199 22.86 8.10 -10.70
CA VAL A 199 23.64 6.87 -10.90
C VAL A 199 23.31 6.30 -12.29
N ALA A 200 24.35 5.95 -13.05
CA ALA A 200 24.18 5.50 -14.42
C ALA A 200 23.50 4.12 -14.49
N LYS A 201 22.64 3.89 -15.49
CA LYS A 201 21.88 2.62 -15.60
C LYS A 201 22.74 1.41 -16.02
N ASP A 202 23.95 1.66 -16.48
CA ASP A 202 25.01 0.68 -16.75
C ASP A 202 26.03 0.58 -15.59
N ASP A 203 25.79 1.24 -14.45
CA ASP A 203 26.55 0.99 -13.24
C ASP A 203 26.37 -0.47 -12.77
N LYS A 204 27.44 -1.06 -12.24
CA LYS A 204 27.47 -2.46 -11.83
C LYS A 204 26.44 -2.79 -10.74
N SER A 205 26.19 -1.85 -9.83
CA SER A 205 25.20 -2.01 -8.78
C SER A 205 23.78 -2.02 -9.35
N ILE A 206 23.48 -1.15 -10.32
CA ILE A 206 22.18 -1.15 -11.02
C ILE A 206 22.00 -2.43 -11.84
N ILE A 207 23.03 -2.87 -12.58
CA ILE A 207 22.99 -4.13 -13.34
C ILE A 207 22.76 -5.34 -12.41
N ALA A 208 23.44 -5.39 -11.26
CA ALA A 208 23.25 -6.45 -10.27
C ALA A 208 21.82 -6.44 -9.70
N ALA A 209 21.27 -5.26 -9.39
CA ALA A 209 19.92 -5.09 -8.89
C ALA A 209 18.84 -5.51 -9.89
N LYS A 210 19.01 -5.18 -11.18
CA LYS A 210 18.14 -5.67 -12.27
C LYS A 210 18.17 -7.20 -12.38
N ASN A 211 19.37 -7.79 -12.29
CA ASN A 211 19.52 -9.25 -12.34
C ASN A 211 18.93 -9.94 -11.10
N TYR A 212 19.02 -9.32 -9.93
CA TYR A 212 18.35 -9.77 -8.71
C TYR A 212 16.82 -9.80 -8.90
N LEU A 213 16.19 -8.68 -9.28
CA LEU A 213 14.75 -8.63 -9.57
C LEU A 213 14.34 -9.65 -10.65
N LYS A 214 15.15 -9.77 -11.72
CA LYS A 214 14.93 -10.77 -12.77
C LYS A 214 14.97 -12.21 -12.26
N SER A 215 15.81 -12.52 -11.27
CA SER A 215 15.88 -13.85 -10.66
C SER A 215 14.62 -14.22 -9.86
N LEU A 216 13.91 -13.21 -9.34
CA LEU A 216 12.65 -13.37 -8.61
C LEU A 216 11.42 -13.55 -9.51
N GLN A 217 11.56 -13.40 -10.83
CA GLN A 217 10.43 -13.48 -11.75
C GLN A 217 9.86 -14.91 -11.82
N SER A 218 8.55 -15.04 -11.62
CA SER A 218 7.84 -16.33 -11.56
C SER A 218 7.27 -16.76 -12.93
N GLU A 219 6.66 -17.95 -12.99
CA GLU A 219 6.02 -18.49 -14.20
C GLU A 219 4.77 -17.70 -14.65
N THR A 220 4.27 -16.77 -13.82
CA THR A 220 3.21 -15.82 -14.20
C THR A 220 3.73 -14.63 -15.00
N GLY A 221 5.02 -14.31 -14.90
CA GLY A 221 5.59 -13.04 -15.37
C GLY A 221 5.78 -12.00 -14.26
N GLY A 222 5.11 -12.13 -13.12
CA GLY A 222 5.30 -11.25 -11.96
C GLY A 222 6.56 -11.57 -11.13
N ILE A 223 6.81 -10.74 -10.13
CA ILE A 223 7.98 -10.72 -9.25
C ILE A 223 7.59 -11.24 -7.86
N LYS A 224 8.42 -12.13 -7.30
CA LYS A 224 8.31 -12.60 -5.91
C LYS A 224 8.87 -11.57 -4.93
N TYR A 225 8.39 -11.59 -3.70
CA TYR A 225 8.95 -10.80 -2.60
C TYR A 225 10.44 -11.05 -2.36
N ASP A 226 10.87 -12.31 -2.32
CA ASP A 226 12.27 -12.69 -2.10
C ASP A 226 12.59 -14.04 -2.78
N SER A 227 13.85 -14.48 -2.65
CA SER A 227 14.32 -15.79 -3.13
C SER A 227 14.13 -16.92 -2.10
N SER A 228 13.27 -16.73 -1.09
CA SER A 228 13.07 -17.69 -0.01
C SER A 228 12.27 -18.90 -0.47
N SER A 229 12.55 -20.08 0.10
CA SER A 229 11.77 -21.29 -0.16
C SER A 229 10.31 -21.20 0.34
N TRP A 230 10.00 -20.18 1.14
CA TRP A 230 8.64 -19.89 1.63
C TRP A 230 7.84 -19.00 0.67
N THR A 231 8.49 -18.33 -0.28
CA THR A 231 7.85 -17.39 -1.22
C THR A 231 7.56 -18.09 -2.54
N THR A 232 6.38 -18.72 -2.62
CA THR A 232 5.99 -19.56 -3.77
C THR A 232 5.47 -18.75 -4.95
N SER A 233 4.67 -17.71 -4.72
CA SER A 233 3.98 -16.88 -5.71
C SER A 233 4.57 -15.47 -5.83
N SER A 234 4.27 -14.78 -6.94
CA SER A 234 4.44 -13.33 -7.09
C SER A 234 3.44 -12.55 -6.23
N ASP A 235 3.64 -11.24 -6.07
CA ASP A 235 2.68 -10.36 -5.41
C ASP A 235 2.62 -8.94 -6.03
N ALA A 236 1.48 -8.28 -5.84
CA ALA A 236 1.16 -6.99 -6.44
C ALA A 236 2.04 -5.81 -5.96
N PHE A 237 2.69 -5.91 -4.79
CA PHE A 237 3.64 -4.88 -4.34
C PHE A 237 4.96 -5.07 -5.09
N SER A 238 5.48 -6.30 -5.08
CA SER A 238 6.70 -6.70 -5.80
C SER A 238 6.63 -6.36 -7.28
N ASP A 239 5.50 -6.67 -7.93
CA ASP A 239 5.22 -6.32 -9.33
C ASP A 239 5.26 -4.81 -9.56
N ALA A 240 4.51 -4.05 -8.76
CA ALA A 240 4.33 -2.62 -8.96
C ALA A 240 5.64 -1.85 -8.75
N TYR A 241 6.34 -2.07 -7.62
CA TYR A 241 7.61 -1.39 -7.37
C TYR A 241 8.67 -1.76 -8.41
N ALA A 242 8.70 -3.01 -8.90
CA ALA A 242 9.58 -3.40 -9.99
C ALA A 242 9.24 -2.66 -11.30
N VAL A 243 7.96 -2.56 -11.66
CA VAL A 243 7.52 -1.80 -12.85
C VAL A 243 7.85 -0.30 -12.74
N GLU A 244 7.69 0.31 -11.56
CA GLU A 244 8.14 1.69 -11.30
C GLU A 244 9.65 1.85 -11.47
N ALA A 245 10.45 0.88 -10.99
CA ALA A 245 11.90 0.87 -11.15
C ALA A 245 12.33 0.74 -12.61
N ILE A 246 11.61 -0.05 -13.42
CA ILE A 246 11.81 -0.17 -14.87
C ILE A 246 11.56 1.18 -15.56
N TYR A 247 10.47 1.87 -15.22
CA TYR A 247 10.20 3.21 -15.74
C TYR A 247 11.24 4.25 -15.25
N ALA A 248 11.75 4.14 -14.02
CA ALA A 248 12.83 5.00 -13.51
C ALA A 248 14.16 4.83 -14.28
N LEU A 249 14.44 3.62 -14.77
CA LEU A 249 15.58 3.31 -15.66
C LEU A 249 15.40 3.80 -17.10
N GLY A 250 14.20 4.25 -17.47
CA GLY A 250 13.84 4.57 -18.84
C GLY A 250 13.83 3.33 -19.75
N GLU A 251 13.33 2.21 -19.22
CA GLU A 251 13.14 0.93 -19.92
C GLU A 251 11.63 0.61 -20.05
N ASP A 252 11.27 -0.35 -20.90
CA ASP A 252 9.88 -0.79 -21.04
C ASP A 252 9.67 -2.13 -20.29
N PRO A 253 8.67 -2.27 -19.41
CA PRO A 253 8.35 -3.56 -18.77
C PRO A 253 7.88 -4.64 -19.76
N ASN A 254 7.63 -4.28 -21.02
CA ASN A 254 7.38 -5.21 -22.13
C ASN A 254 8.67 -5.70 -22.82
N ASP A 255 9.85 -5.14 -22.50
CA ASP A 255 11.12 -5.59 -23.09
C ASP A 255 11.42 -7.05 -22.75
N ALA A 256 12.10 -7.76 -23.67
CA ALA A 256 12.41 -9.19 -23.51
C ALA A 256 13.25 -9.51 -22.25
N PHE A 257 14.03 -8.55 -21.72
CA PHE A 257 14.72 -8.72 -20.43
C PHE A 257 13.72 -8.84 -19.27
N TRP A 258 12.57 -8.17 -19.33
CA TRP A 258 11.52 -8.15 -18.31
C TRP A 258 10.40 -9.18 -18.56
N GLN A 259 10.57 -10.08 -19.54
CA GLN A 259 9.64 -11.18 -19.81
C GLN A 259 10.13 -12.54 -19.28
N LYS A 260 9.23 -13.37 -18.77
CA LYS A 260 9.47 -14.80 -18.50
C LYS A 260 8.48 -15.65 -19.28
N ASP A 261 9.00 -16.54 -20.12
CA ASP A 261 8.23 -17.43 -21.00
C ASP A 261 7.16 -16.71 -21.84
N GLY A 262 7.46 -15.47 -22.25
CA GLY A 262 6.59 -14.60 -23.04
C GLY A 262 5.60 -13.74 -22.24
N LYS A 263 5.59 -13.83 -20.91
CA LYS A 263 4.74 -13.02 -20.01
C LYS A 263 5.53 -11.91 -19.34
N THR A 264 4.91 -10.74 -19.17
CA THR A 264 5.47 -9.57 -18.49
C THR A 264 5.00 -9.49 -17.03
N ILE A 265 5.59 -8.56 -16.27
CA ILE A 265 5.11 -8.20 -14.92
C ILE A 265 3.70 -7.55 -15.00
N LEU A 266 3.37 -6.89 -16.11
CA LEU A 266 2.05 -6.28 -16.33
C LEU A 266 0.95 -7.32 -16.56
N ASP A 267 1.29 -8.51 -17.08
CA ASP A 267 0.33 -9.62 -17.28
C ASP A 267 -0.10 -10.24 -15.95
N ASP A 268 0.79 -10.32 -14.95
CA ASP A 268 0.45 -10.83 -13.62
C ASP A 268 -0.41 -9.83 -12.85
N LEU A 269 -0.02 -8.54 -12.85
CA LEU A 269 -0.88 -7.45 -12.36
C LEU A 269 -2.27 -7.47 -13.02
N ALA A 270 -2.36 -7.68 -14.34
CA ALA A 270 -3.64 -7.80 -15.03
C ALA A 270 -4.46 -9.01 -14.55
N GLY A 271 -3.80 -10.14 -14.22
CA GLY A 271 -4.42 -11.31 -13.60
C GLY A 271 -4.88 -11.09 -12.16
N LEU A 272 -4.29 -10.16 -11.42
CA LEU A 272 -4.66 -9.79 -10.05
C LEU A 272 -5.81 -8.76 -9.96
N ARG A 273 -6.31 -8.23 -11.08
CA ARG A 273 -7.38 -7.22 -11.11
C ARG A 273 -8.78 -7.83 -10.92
N ASN A 274 -9.51 -7.32 -9.94
CA ASN A 274 -10.90 -7.71 -9.64
C ASN A 274 -11.92 -6.88 -10.45
N GLU A 275 -13.17 -7.39 -10.57
CA GLU A 275 -14.24 -6.73 -11.36
C GLU A 275 -14.64 -5.34 -10.84
N ASP A 276 -14.51 -5.12 -9.53
CA ASP A 276 -14.76 -3.84 -8.83
C ASP A 276 -13.69 -2.78 -9.11
N GLY A 277 -12.56 -3.16 -9.73
CA GLY A 277 -11.39 -2.31 -9.98
C GLY A 277 -10.30 -2.44 -8.92
N SER A 278 -10.52 -3.14 -7.81
CA SER A 278 -9.45 -3.41 -6.85
C SER A 278 -8.42 -4.40 -7.39
N TYR A 279 -7.24 -4.44 -6.77
CA TYR A 279 -6.24 -5.49 -7.00
C TYR A 279 -6.14 -6.41 -5.78
N SER A 280 -6.07 -7.70 -6.06
CA SER A 280 -5.68 -8.72 -5.09
C SER A 280 -4.17 -8.64 -4.83
N PHE A 281 -3.73 -9.02 -3.63
CA PHE A 281 -2.32 -9.01 -3.25
C PHE A 281 -1.53 -10.12 -3.96
N SER A 282 -2.10 -11.33 -4.05
CA SER A 282 -1.58 -12.40 -4.91
C SER A 282 -2.68 -13.42 -5.25
N SER A 283 -2.38 -14.38 -6.13
CA SER A 283 -3.23 -15.54 -6.42
C SER A 283 -3.55 -16.39 -5.18
N ASP A 284 -2.59 -16.47 -4.26
CA ASP A 284 -2.60 -17.45 -3.16
C ASP A 284 -3.29 -16.89 -1.91
N TYR A 285 -3.29 -15.56 -1.75
CA TYR A 285 -3.89 -14.85 -0.62
C TYR A 285 -5.14 -14.02 -0.99
N GLY A 286 -5.38 -13.74 -2.27
CA GLY A 286 -6.51 -12.92 -2.72
C GLY A 286 -6.37 -11.46 -2.27
N LYS A 287 -7.48 -10.81 -1.88
CA LYS A 287 -7.46 -9.44 -1.33
C LYS A 287 -6.78 -9.41 0.05
N MET A 288 -5.65 -8.74 0.15
CA MET A 288 -5.09 -8.21 1.40
C MET A 288 -4.90 -6.71 1.23
N ASN A 289 -5.27 -5.92 2.26
CA ASN A 289 -5.22 -4.45 2.27
C ASN A 289 -5.59 -3.82 0.91
N PRO A 290 -6.74 -4.17 0.30
CA PRO A 290 -6.98 -3.92 -1.13
C PRO A 290 -7.02 -2.43 -1.50
N VAL A 291 -7.30 -1.51 -0.58
CA VAL A 291 -7.18 -0.07 -0.82
C VAL A 291 -5.71 0.33 -0.94
N TRP A 292 -4.84 -0.14 -0.04
CA TRP A 292 -3.40 0.08 -0.14
C TRP A 292 -2.79 -0.60 -1.39
N THR A 293 -3.15 -1.86 -1.65
CA THR A 293 -2.69 -2.65 -2.81
C THR A 293 -3.07 -1.98 -4.13
N THR A 294 -4.33 -1.57 -4.29
CA THR A 294 -4.81 -0.86 -5.48
C THR A 294 -4.12 0.49 -5.65
N SER A 295 -3.77 1.17 -4.55
CA SER A 295 -3.06 2.46 -4.59
C SER A 295 -1.63 2.31 -5.14
N ILE A 296 -0.87 1.31 -4.67
CA ILE A 296 0.50 1.06 -5.15
C ILE A 296 0.47 0.62 -6.63
N VAL A 297 -0.38 -0.36 -6.99
CA VAL A 297 -0.48 -0.85 -8.38
C VAL A 297 -0.81 0.26 -9.37
N LEU A 298 -1.64 1.23 -8.98
CA LEU A 298 -1.95 2.37 -9.84
C LEU A 298 -0.74 3.26 -10.18
N VAL A 299 0.22 3.44 -9.27
CA VAL A 299 1.45 4.23 -9.56
C VAL A 299 2.24 3.61 -10.72
N ALA A 300 2.46 2.29 -10.64
CA ALA A 300 3.09 1.49 -11.68
C ALA A 300 2.31 1.55 -13.01
N LEU A 301 0.99 1.34 -13.00
CA LEU A 301 0.17 1.35 -14.21
C LEU A 301 0.04 2.75 -14.85
N ASN A 302 0.09 3.81 -14.05
CA ASN A 302 0.18 5.21 -14.50
C ASN A 302 1.55 5.59 -15.08
N LYS A 303 2.51 4.65 -15.08
CA LYS A 303 3.87 4.79 -15.64
C LYS A 303 4.69 5.92 -15.02
N LYS A 304 4.59 6.09 -13.69
CA LYS A 304 5.35 7.09 -12.93
C LYS A 304 6.27 6.39 -11.91
N PRO A 305 7.51 6.86 -11.68
CA PRO A 305 8.28 6.48 -10.50
C PRO A 305 7.78 7.25 -9.26
N LEU A 306 8.15 6.79 -8.06
CA LEU A 306 7.69 7.38 -6.78
C LEU A 306 8.03 8.86 -6.62
N ALA A 307 9.22 9.28 -7.05
CA ALA A 307 9.66 10.68 -6.98
C ALA A 307 9.10 11.56 -8.11
N PHE A 308 7.88 11.28 -8.58
CA PHE A 308 7.17 12.11 -9.54
C PHE A 308 6.76 13.47 -8.93
N LYS A 309 6.62 14.49 -9.79
CA LYS A 309 6.06 15.78 -9.42
C LYS A 309 4.85 16.06 -10.31
N GLY A 310 3.70 16.36 -9.68
CA GLY A 310 2.46 16.64 -10.41
C GLY A 310 2.49 18.00 -11.09
N GLU A 311 2.10 18.03 -12.36
CA GLU A 311 1.95 19.26 -13.13
C GLU A 311 0.67 19.16 -13.97
N ASN A 312 -0.10 20.25 -14.06
CA ASN A 312 -1.37 20.32 -14.80
C ASN A 312 -2.43 19.28 -14.35
N LEU A 313 -2.42 18.90 -13.06
CA LEU A 313 -3.37 17.95 -12.49
C LEU A 313 -4.83 18.42 -12.66
N LYS A 314 -5.69 17.49 -13.09
CA LYS A 314 -7.12 17.68 -13.35
C LYS A 314 -7.88 17.63 -12.03
N ASN A 315 -9.03 18.29 -11.95
CA ASN A 315 -9.97 18.05 -10.85
C ASN A 315 -10.61 16.66 -11.04
N PHE A 316 -10.80 15.90 -9.96
CA PHE A 316 -11.36 14.54 -10.03
C PHE A 316 -12.81 14.50 -10.54
N TYR A 317 -13.62 15.50 -10.14
CA TYR A 317 -15.03 15.72 -10.49
C TYR A 317 -16.02 14.59 -10.12
N GLN A 318 -17.23 14.96 -9.72
CA GLN A 318 -18.30 14.04 -9.31
C GLN A 318 -18.97 13.27 -10.47
N SER A 319 -18.27 12.99 -11.58
CA SER A 319 -18.76 12.13 -12.65
C SER A 319 -19.01 10.68 -12.20
N ALA A 320 -18.49 10.29 -11.02
CA ALA A 320 -18.83 9.05 -10.33
C ALA A 320 -20.24 9.01 -9.70
N ILE A 321 -21.01 10.11 -9.72
CA ILE A 321 -22.36 10.18 -9.10
C ILE A 321 -23.45 10.42 -10.15
N SER A 322 -23.50 9.57 -11.18
CA SER A 322 -24.77 9.22 -11.82
C SER A 322 -25.14 7.81 -11.38
N PRO A 323 -26.12 7.61 -10.48
CA PRO A 323 -26.61 6.27 -10.21
C PRO A 323 -27.21 5.72 -11.51
N THR A 324 -26.72 4.55 -11.95
CA THR A 324 -27.36 3.78 -13.02
C THR A 324 -28.85 3.66 -12.69
N PRO A 325 -29.78 4.05 -13.57
CA PRO A 325 -31.19 4.09 -13.23
C PRO A 325 -31.68 2.68 -12.92
N GLN A 326 -31.83 2.38 -11.62
CA GLN A 326 -32.30 1.10 -11.14
C GLN A 326 -33.69 0.85 -11.74
N PRO A 327 -33.92 -0.31 -12.40
CA PRO A 327 -35.21 -0.59 -13.02
C PRO A 327 -36.31 -0.52 -11.96
N SER A 328 -37.21 0.45 -12.13
CA SER A 328 -38.24 0.76 -11.14
C SER A 328 -39.24 -0.39 -11.07
N LEU A 329 -39.21 -1.15 -9.98
CA LEU A 329 -40.17 -2.23 -9.73
C LEU A 329 -41.56 -1.63 -9.44
N THR A 330 -42.34 -1.44 -10.50
CA THR A 330 -43.73 -1.03 -10.42
C THR A 330 -44.58 -2.16 -9.85
N PHE A 331 -44.78 -2.17 -8.53
CA PHE A 331 -45.71 -3.09 -7.87
C PHE A 331 -47.16 -2.80 -8.31
N THR A 332 -47.67 -3.60 -9.25
CA THR A 332 -49.09 -3.60 -9.60
C THR A 332 -49.91 -4.16 -8.45
N SER A 333 -50.89 -3.40 -7.96
CA SER A 333 -51.74 -3.78 -6.83
C SER A 333 -52.60 -5.02 -7.15
N SER A 334 -52.48 -6.06 -6.33
CA SER A 334 -53.34 -7.26 -6.39
C SER A 334 -54.70 -7.01 -5.70
N PRO A 335 -55.82 -7.58 -6.18
CA PRO A 335 -57.16 -7.22 -5.71
C PRO A 335 -57.58 -7.85 -4.36
N THR A 336 -58.65 -7.28 -3.78
CA THR A 336 -59.25 -7.57 -2.47
C THR A 336 -59.80 -9.01 -2.32
N PRO A 337 -59.69 -9.64 -1.14
CA PRO A 337 -60.25 -10.98 -0.86
C PRO A 337 -61.78 -10.99 -0.71
N THR A 338 -62.39 -12.15 -0.97
CA THR A 338 -63.83 -12.47 -0.79
C THR A 338 -64.02 -13.50 0.33
N VAL A 339 -65.24 -13.65 0.89
CA VAL A 339 -65.49 -14.14 2.27
C VAL A 339 -66.38 -15.40 2.36
N MET A 340 -66.08 -16.28 3.34
CA MET A 340 -66.92 -17.37 3.92
C MET A 340 -67.18 -18.64 3.05
N PRO A 341 -67.64 -19.79 3.62
CA PRO A 341 -68.16 -20.06 4.98
C PRO A 341 -67.33 -21.09 5.82
N SER A 342 -67.97 -21.81 6.78
CA SER A 342 -67.40 -22.15 8.10
C SER A 342 -67.68 -23.56 8.68
N PHE A 343 -66.71 -24.12 9.44
CA PHE A 343 -66.78 -25.01 10.67
C PHE A 343 -67.74 -26.25 10.71
N PRO A 344 -67.58 -27.26 11.63
CA PRO A 344 -66.72 -27.40 12.84
C PRO A 344 -65.78 -28.66 12.78
N SER A 345 -65.13 -29.22 13.83
CA SER A 345 -65.18 -29.08 15.31
C SER A 345 -63.85 -29.44 16.00
N THR A 346 -63.60 -28.89 17.21
CA THR A 346 -62.63 -29.31 18.25
C THR A 346 -63.24 -30.36 19.21
N PRO A 347 -62.61 -30.90 20.30
CA PRO A 347 -61.44 -30.46 21.11
C PRO A 347 -60.30 -31.53 21.21
N GLU A 348 -59.21 -31.45 22.00
CA GLU A 348 -58.62 -30.48 22.98
C GLU A 348 -57.05 -30.56 22.86
N ALA A 349 -56.07 -30.28 23.75
CA ALA A 349 -55.79 -29.79 25.13
C ALA A 349 -54.23 -29.59 25.20
N LEU A 350 -53.48 -28.94 26.11
CA LEU A 350 -53.57 -27.94 27.21
C LEU A 350 -52.11 -27.33 27.31
N VAL A 351 -51.72 -26.08 27.64
CA VAL A 351 -52.27 -24.92 28.38
C VAL A 351 -52.07 -25.05 29.92
N GLN A 352 -51.17 -24.36 30.65
CA GLN A 352 -50.01 -23.42 30.42
C GLN A 352 -49.02 -23.60 31.65
N PRO A 353 -48.16 -22.65 32.15
CA PRO A 353 -47.50 -21.42 31.61
C PRO A 353 -45.98 -21.28 31.96
N ILE A 354 -45.40 -20.10 31.69
CA ILE A 354 -44.05 -19.63 32.09
C ILE A 354 -44.03 -19.11 33.54
N GLN A 355 -42.88 -19.22 34.24
CA GLN A 355 -42.50 -18.28 35.32
C GLN A 355 -41.01 -17.89 35.23
N SER A 356 -40.69 -16.67 35.66
CA SER A 356 -39.34 -16.11 35.79
C SER A 356 -39.08 -15.72 37.26
N LEU A 357 -37.82 -15.80 37.73
CA LEU A 357 -37.33 -15.08 38.92
C LEU A 357 -35.78 -15.06 38.96
N THR A 358 -35.23 -14.02 39.59
CA THR A 358 -33.81 -13.83 39.99
C THR A 358 -33.79 -13.44 41.49
N PRO A 359 -32.64 -13.31 42.22
CA PRO A 359 -31.22 -13.37 41.84
C PRO A 359 -30.34 -14.30 42.76
N GLN A 360 -29.04 -14.01 42.86
CA GLN A 360 -27.93 -14.73 43.54
C GLN A 360 -28.05 -15.01 45.07
N PRO A 361 -27.18 -15.89 45.60
CA PRO A 361 -26.01 -15.42 46.38
C PRO A 361 -24.63 -15.95 45.89
N GLN A 362 -23.54 -15.33 46.37
CA GLN A 362 -22.15 -15.79 46.22
C GLN A 362 -21.67 -16.60 47.44
N GLU A 363 -20.64 -17.45 47.31
CA GLU A 363 -19.35 -17.29 48.02
C GLU A 363 -18.22 -18.19 47.44
N LYS A 364 -16.95 -17.83 47.74
CA LYS A 364 -15.60 -18.43 47.57
C LYS A 364 -15.49 -19.97 47.37
N GLU A 365 -14.42 -20.55 46.80
CA GLU A 365 -13.04 -20.12 46.43
C GLU A 365 -12.57 -20.95 45.17
N LYS A 366 -11.33 -21.12 44.68
CA LYS A 366 -9.92 -20.86 45.11
C LYS A 366 -8.98 -20.70 43.88
N ASN A 367 -7.79 -20.12 44.07
CA ASN A 367 -6.73 -20.07 43.05
C ASN A 367 -6.03 -21.43 42.79
N SER A 368 -5.58 -21.64 41.55
CA SER A 368 -4.41 -22.48 41.23
C SER A 368 -3.62 -21.87 40.07
N SER A 369 -2.30 -21.75 40.22
CA SER A 369 -1.40 -21.18 39.22
C SER A 369 -0.37 -22.21 38.77
N TYR A 370 -0.15 -22.33 37.45
CA TYR A 370 0.90 -23.19 36.91
C TYR A 370 2.15 -22.38 36.54
N LYS A 371 3.29 -22.81 37.09
CA LYS A 371 4.62 -22.20 36.87
C LYS A 371 5.30 -22.81 35.64
N ALA A 372 6.12 -22.00 34.98
CA ALA A 372 7.14 -22.50 34.05
C ALA A 372 8.39 -23.01 34.80
N ILE A 373 9.02 -24.06 34.27
CA ILE A 373 10.37 -24.57 34.64
C ILE A 373 10.98 -25.24 33.38
N PRO A 374 12.32 -25.49 33.28
CA PRO A 374 13.19 -24.57 32.55
C PRO A 374 14.08 -25.23 31.47
N SER A 375 14.86 -24.42 30.75
CA SER A 375 15.96 -24.85 29.89
C SER A 375 17.29 -24.94 30.65
N ALA A 376 18.16 -25.90 30.31
CA ALA A 376 19.54 -26.02 30.81
C ALA A 376 20.42 -26.91 29.91
N VAL A 377 21.75 -26.86 30.09
CA VAL A 377 22.82 -27.68 29.45
C VAL A 377 23.09 -27.31 27.97
N LEU A 378 24.30 -26.95 27.51
CA LEU A 378 25.57 -26.52 28.13
C LEU A 378 26.27 -25.57 27.10
N VAL A 379 27.24 -24.70 27.41
CA VAL A 379 28.68 -24.99 27.61
C VAL A 379 29.39 -23.76 28.25
N LYS A 380 30.48 -24.03 28.98
CA LYS A 380 31.41 -23.11 29.68
C LYS A 380 32.27 -22.27 28.69
N SER A 381 32.99 -21.18 29.03
CA SER A 381 33.04 -20.24 30.17
C SER A 381 34.24 -19.28 29.94
N GLN A 382 34.19 -18.03 30.42
CA GLN A 382 35.27 -17.42 31.22
C GLN A 382 34.88 -16.02 31.74
N THR A 383 35.60 -15.54 32.75
CA THR A 383 35.23 -14.36 33.57
C THR A 383 36.44 -13.45 33.76
N VAL A 384 36.23 -12.12 33.68
CA VAL A 384 37.11 -11.12 34.27
C VAL A 384 36.25 -10.07 34.98
N GLN A 385 36.67 -9.64 36.17
CA GLN A 385 36.01 -8.58 36.95
C GLN A 385 36.88 -7.31 36.97
N ALA A 386 36.24 -6.16 36.85
CA ALA A 386 36.68 -4.86 37.39
C ALA A 386 35.40 -4.03 37.61
N GLN A 387 34.91 -3.97 38.85
CA GLN A 387 35.14 -2.87 39.81
C GLN A 387 34.36 -1.60 39.46
N ALA A 388 33.49 -1.20 40.39
CA ALA A 388 32.78 0.08 40.38
C ALA A 388 33.46 1.07 41.34
N GLN A 389 33.27 2.37 41.09
CA GLN A 389 33.30 3.38 42.14
C GLN A 389 32.03 4.22 42.09
N ASP A 390 31.47 4.46 43.26
CA ASP A 390 30.35 5.33 43.55
C ASP A 390 30.84 6.77 43.79
N ASN A 391 30.01 7.77 43.48
CA ASN A 391 29.82 8.92 44.37
C ASN A 391 28.58 9.75 44.02
N SER A 392 27.56 9.62 44.87
CA SER A 392 26.70 10.69 45.40
C SER A 392 25.85 11.56 44.44
N GLN A 393 24.53 11.35 44.51
CA GLN A 393 23.47 12.31 44.15
C GLN A 393 23.25 13.35 45.29
N PRO A 394 22.56 14.49 45.06
CA PRO A 394 21.08 14.54 45.08
C PRO A 394 20.48 15.34 43.89
N ASP A 395 19.43 14.91 43.19
CA ASP A 395 18.03 14.64 43.60
C ASP A 395 17.16 15.92 43.73
N VAL A 396 16.17 16.05 42.82
CA VAL A 396 14.76 16.34 43.14
C VAL A 396 13.90 16.29 41.85
N LYS A 397 12.98 15.31 41.82
CA LYS A 397 11.66 15.27 41.12
C LYS A 397 11.56 15.65 39.63
N GLY A 398 11.21 14.65 38.80
CA GLY A 398 10.74 14.85 37.41
C GLY A 398 10.09 13.65 36.71
N GLU A 399 10.11 12.44 37.28
CA GLU A 399 9.57 11.25 36.61
C GLU A 399 8.04 11.09 36.78
N GLN A 400 7.30 11.27 35.67
CA GLN A 400 6.07 10.47 35.46
C GLN A 400 5.71 10.19 33.98
N ASN A 401 6.23 10.95 33.01
CA ASN A 401 5.82 10.86 31.59
C ASN A 401 6.76 10.07 30.64
N GLN A 402 7.60 9.15 31.13
CA GLN A 402 8.55 8.39 30.27
C GLN A 402 8.30 6.87 30.19
N ARG A 403 7.11 6.37 30.56
CA ARG A 403 6.79 4.92 30.47
C ARG A 403 5.98 4.49 29.25
N GLU A 404 5.40 5.42 28.48
CA GLU A 404 4.62 5.08 27.28
C GLU A 404 5.43 5.11 25.98
N ALA A 405 6.54 5.87 25.94
CA ALA A 405 7.39 6.06 24.76
C ALA A 405 8.26 4.85 24.35
N LYS A 406 7.91 3.62 24.78
CA LYS A 406 8.68 2.38 24.52
C LYS A 406 7.87 1.23 23.91
N PHE A 407 6.63 1.47 23.47
CA PHE A 407 5.72 0.40 23.06
C PHE A 407 5.32 0.39 21.57
N ASN A 408 6.14 0.96 20.67
CA ASN A 408 5.77 1.13 19.27
C ASN A 408 6.90 0.87 18.25
N TRP A 409 7.69 -0.19 18.45
CA TRP A 409 8.90 -0.49 17.64
C TRP A 409 8.91 -1.92 17.03
N PHE A 410 7.75 -2.53 16.81
CA PHE A 410 7.65 -3.94 16.37
C PHE A 410 6.64 -4.27 15.26
N TRP A 411 5.85 -3.31 14.76
CA TRP A 411 4.65 -3.62 13.96
C TRP A 411 4.80 -3.66 12.43
N LEU A 412 5.93 -3.23 11.87
CA LEU A 412 6.12 -3.20 10.41
C LEU A 412 6.40 -4.56 9.73
N PRO A 413 7.10 -5.54 10.33
CA PRO A 413 7.27 -6.87 9.71
C PRO A 413 6.21 -7.91 10.11
N LEU A 414 5.34 -7.61 11.08
CA LEU A 414 4.54 -8.63 11.76
C LEU A 414 3.19 -8.97 11.09
N ILE A 415 2.68 -8.11 10.20
CA ILE A 415 1.35 -8.27 9.58
C ILE A 415 1.31 -9.46 8.60
N CYS A 416 2.43 -9.83 7.99
CA CYS A 416 2.54 -11.04 7.18
C CYS A 416 2.65 -12.32 8.05
N LEU A 417 3.39 -12.28 9.17
CA LEU A 417 3.63 -13.47 10.01
C LEU A 417 2.44 -13.87 10.89
N SER A 418 1.60 -12.91 11.34
CA SER A 418 0.42 -13.22 12.15
C SER A 418 -0.61 -14.05 11.34
N SER A 419 -0.85 -13.65 10.10
CA SER A 419 -1.70 -14.36 9.13
C SER A 419 -1.17 -15.76 8.82
N PHE A 420 0.15 -15.88 8.61
CA PHE A 420 0.82 -17.17 8.38
C PHE A 420 0.65 -18.13 9.57
N SER A 421 0.77 -17.62 10.80
CA SER A 421 0.66 -18.40 12.04
C SER A 421 -0.75 -18.98 12.24
N ALA A 422 -1.81 -18.21 11.94
CA ALA A 422 -3.19 -18.68 12.04
C ALA A 422 -3.55 -19.69 10.92
N GLY A 423 -3.20 -19.38 9.67
CA GLY A 423 -3.56 -20.21 8.52
C GLY A 423 -2.91 -21.60 8.53
N VAL A 424 -1.63 -21.68 8.88
CA VAL A 424 -0.90 -22.96 8.95
C VAL A 424 -1.44 -23.86 10.06
N GLY A 425 -1.83 -23.29 11.21
CA GLY A 425 -2.43 -24.03 12.33
C GLY A 425 -3.74 -24.73 11.95
N ALA A 426 -4.64 -24.03 11.27
CA ALA A 426 -5.91 -24.59 10.81
C ALA A 426 -5.71 -25.71 9.76
N LYS A 427 -4.90 -25.45 8.73
CA LYS A 427 -4.71 -26.38 7.59
C LYS A 427 -3.97 -27.66 7.98
N TRP A 428 -3.08 -27.60 8.99
CA TRP A 428 -2.44 -28.78 9.57
C TRP A 428 -3.41 -29.67 10.36
N LEU A 429 -4.42 -29.07 11.00
CA LEU A 429 -5.42 -29.81 11.79
C LEU A 429 -6.38 -30.59 10.88
N GLU A 430 -6.86 -29.97 9.79
CA GLU A 430 -7.65 -30.66 8.76
C GLU A 430 -6.89 -31.84 8.14
N LEU A 431 -5.63 -31.63 7.73
CA LEU A 431 -4.79 -32.67 7.13
C LEU A 431 -4.45 -33.83 8.07
N LYS A 432 -4.60 -33.66 9.38
CA LYS A 432 -4.55 -34.77 10.35
C LYS A 432 -5.90 -35.46 10.51
N LEU A 433 -7.01 -34.73 10.58
CA LEU A 433 -8.35 -35.31 10.71
C LEU A 433 -8.76 -36.11 9.47
N LEU A 434 -8.30 -35.71 8.28
CA LEU A 434 -8.47 -36.43 7.01
C LEU A 434 -7.55 -37.66 6.84
N LYS A 435 -6.65 -37.93 7.80
CA LYS A 435 -5.81 -39.13 7.87
C LYS A 435 -6.14 -40.02 9.09
N ALA A 436 -7.23 -39.70 9.79
CA ALA A 436 -7.73 -40.42 10.97
C ALA A 436 -9.17 -40.94 10.77
N LYS A 437 -9.59 -41.05 9.50
CA LYS A 437 -10.80 -41.70 8.99
C LYS A 437 -10.40 -42.59 7.80
#